data_AF-A0A7S4NEK6-F1
#
_entry.id   AF-A0A7S4NEK6-F1
#
_cell.length_a   1.000
_cell.length_b   1.000
_cell.length_c   1.000
_cell.angle_alpha   90.00
_cell.angle_beta   90.00
_cell.angle_gamma   90.00
#
_symmetry.space_group_name_H-M   'P 1'
#
loop_
_entity.id
_entity.type
_entity.pdbx_description
1 polymer ?
#
loop_
_entity_poly.entity_id
_entity_poly.type
_entity_poly.pdbx_seq_one_letter_code
_entity_poly.pdbx_strand_id
1 'polypeptide(L)'
;MKKLFELSKHEQLPLRSIALELISDIFDAGADEMGGYVDQLSEAAIESMSHYHNLVRKKGIKLALNLMTRGQQYNLKYSMLEMSHKTFSRAVHEKDSKMILSCVDFYVEVFTYCWALFDIARLDDIIELAFRASEAPEVSSTARKKAIFLLAEIASLRGDAVEERKLVGNILARVVRQLEAVFKDLEVAQICDVLSTDHEGNIDAFDDDGEFE
;
A
#
# COMPACT_ATOMS: atom_id res chain seq x y z
N MET A 1 -12.46 -23.03 4.38
CA MET A 1 -11.65 -22.18 3.47
C MET A 1 -12.27 -21.95 2.10
N LYS A 2 -12.42 -22.93 1.20
CA LYS A 2 -12.93 -22.69 -0.19
C LYS A 2 -14.18 -21.80 -0.29
N LYS A 3 -15.23 -22.09 0.46
CA LYS A 3 -16.46 -21.27 0.51
C LYS A 3 -16.22 -19.82 0.97
N LEU A 4 -15.25 -19.60 1.85
CA LEU A 4 -14.91 -18.24 2.31
C LEU A 4 -14.22 -17.45 1.19
N PHE A 5 -13.38 -18.09 0.37
CA PHE A 5 -12.79 -17.43 -0.82
C PHE A 5 -13.84 -17.12 -1.89
N GLU A 6 -14.84 -17.98 -2.08
CA GLU A 6 -15.97 -17.65 -2.95
C GLU A 6 -16.75 -16.44 -2.42
N LEU A 7 -17.03 -16.42 -1.10
CA LEU A 7 -17.72 -15.30 -0.46
C LEU A 7 -16.89 -14.01 -0.44
N SER A 8 -15.55 -14.08 -0.38
CA SER A 8 -14.69 -12.90 -0.49
C SER A 8 -14.68 -12.29 -1.89
N LYS A 9 -15.31 -12.95 -2.88
CA LYS A 9 -15.55 -12.41 -4.23
C LYS A 9 -17.02 -12.04 -4.47
N HIS A 10 -17.88 -12.16 -3.46
CA HIS A 10 -19.31 -11.93 -3.60
C HIS A 10 -19.66 -10.44 -3.81
N GLU A 11 -20.69 -10.17 -4.61
CA GLU A 11 -21.11 -8.79 -4.95
C GLU A 11 -21.68 -8.04 -3.73
N GLN A 12 -22.37 -8.75 -2.84
CA GLN A 12 -22.87 -8.17 -1.59
C GLN A 12 -21.72 -7.80 -0.65
N LEU A 13 -21.49 -6.50 -0.50
CA LEU A 13 -20.43 -5.93 0.35
C LEU A 13 -20.41 -6.47 1.79
N PRO A 14 -21.55 -6.67 2.49
CA PRO A 14 -21.53 -7.22 3.85
C PRO A 14 -20.98 -8.65 3.88
N LEU A 15 -21.40 -9.51 2.96
CA LEU A 15 -20.91 -10.89 2.88
C LEU A 15 -19.42 -10.94 2.55
N ARG A 16 -18.99 -10.10 1.60
CA ARG A 16 -17.58 -9.96 1.23
C ARG A 16 -16.71 -9.50 2.41
N SER A 17 -17.19 -8.48 3.12
CA SER A 17 -16.54 -7.91 4.29
C SER A 17 -16.40 -8.94 5.43
N ILE A 18 -17.45 -9.71 5.71
CA ILE A 18 -17.44 -10.76 6.73
C ILE A 18 -16.50 -11.90 6.30
N ALA A 19 -16.51 -12.30 5.02
CA ALA A 19 -15.64 -13.35 4.53
C ALA A 19 -14.16 -13.00 4.69
N LEU A 20 -13.76 -11.77 4.35
CA LEU A 20 -12.38 -11.30 4.51
C LEU A 20 -11.94 -11.28 5.97
N GLU A 21 -12.83 -10.88 6.88
CA GLU A 21 -12.56 -10.89 8.31
C GLU A 21 -12.38 -12.32 8.84
N LEU A 22 -13.29 -13.23 8.49
CA LEU A 22 -13.17 -14.63 8.87
C LEU A 22 -11.91 -15.29 8.29
N ILE A 23 -11.51 -14.95 7.06
CA ILE A 23 -10.25 -15.44 6.47
C ILE A 23 -9.06 -14.97 7.31
N SER A 24 -9.03 -13.69 7.70
CA SER A 24 -7.98 -13.14 8.56
C SER A 24 -7.97 -13.81 9.93
N ASP A 25 -9.13 -13.98 10.56
CA ASP A 25 -9.24 -14.57 11.90
C ASP A 25 -8.82 -16.05 11.91
N ILE A 26 -9.16 -16.81 10.87
CA ILE A 26 -8.73 -18.21 10.73
C ILE A 26 -7.22 -18.26 10.51
N PHE A 27 -6.67 -17.36 9.70
CA PHE A 27 -5.22 -17.26 9.51
C PHE A 27 -4.50 -16.92 10.82
N ASP A 28 -5.09 -16.07 11.64
CA ASP A 28 -4.59 -15.72 12.97
C ASP A 28 -4.68 -16.87 13.98
N ALA A 29 -5.72 -17.69 13.90
CA ALA A 29 -6.02 -18.73 14.88
C ALA A 29 -5.19 -20.01 14.72
N GLY A 30 -4.63 -20.28 13.54
CA GLY A 30 -3.91 -21.54 13.31
C GLY A 30 -3.36 -21.63 11.90
N ALA A 31 -2.15 -21.12 11.72
CA ALA A 31 -1.53 -21.01 10.41
C ALA A 31 -1.06 -22.37 9.85
N ASP A 32 -0.94 -23.42 10.68
CA ASP A 32 -0.34 -24.73 10.37
C ASP A 32 -0.93 -25.45 9.14
N GLU A 33 -2.19 -25.20 8.79
CA GLU A 33 -2.86 -25.79 7.61
C GLU A 33 -2.99 -24.81 6.43
N MET A 34 -2.47 -23.57 6.54
CA MET A 34 -2.68 -22.49 5.57
C MET A 34 -1.69 -22.49 4.41
N GLY A 35 -0.62 -23.28 4.48
CA GLY A 35 0.37 -23.40 3.40
C GLY A 35 -0.21 -23.86 2.06
N GLY A 36 -1.33 -24.61 2.08
CA GLY A 36 -2.05 -25.02 0.87
C GLY A 36 -2.90 -23.91 0.23
N TYR A 37 -2.99 -22.73 0.85
CA TYR A 37 -3.86 -21.64 0.43
C TYR A 37 -3.10 -20.33 0.14
N VAL A 38 -1.76 -20.37 0.04
CA VAL A 38 -0.90 -19.19 -0.07
C VAL A 38 -1.32 -18.27 -1.22
N ASP A 39 -1.52 -18.85 -2.41
CA ASP A 39 -1.89 -18.10 -3.60
C ASP A 39 -3.30 -17.52 -3.48
N GLN A 40 -4.28 -18.30 -3.01
CA GLN A 40 -5.66 -17.80 -2.85
C GLN A 40 -5.77 -16.71 -1.77
N LEU A 41 -5.00 -16.82 -0.70
CA LEU A 41 -4.91 -15.79 0.34
C LEU A 41 -4.34 -14.49 -0.23
N SER A 42 -3.25 -14.60 -1.00
CA SER A 42 -2.59 -13.46 -1.62
C SER A 42 -3.46 -12.79 -2.68
N GLU A 43 -4.10 -13.60 -3.55
CA GLU A 43 -5.09 -13.11 -4.52
C GLU A 43 -6.27 -12.43 -3.84
N ALA A 44 -6.87 -13.05 -2.81
CA ALA A 44 -8.00 -12.46 -2.11
C ALA A 44 -7.64 -11.12 -1.46
N ALA A 45 -6.43 -11.00 -0.91
CA ALA A 45 -5.93 -9.75 -0.36
C ALA A 45 -5.78 -8.67 -1.44
N ILE A 46 -5.07 -8.98 -2.54
CA ILE A 46 -4.83 -8.04 -3.66
C ILE A 46 -6.12 -7.61 -4.35
N GLU A 47 -7.02 -8.55 -4.66
CA GLU A 47 -8.33 -8.25 -5.24
C GLU A 47 -9.15 -7.33 -4.32
N SER A 48 -9.11 -7.59 -3.01
CA SER A 48 -9.86 -6.78 -2.04
C SER A 48 -9.25 -5.39 -1.87
N MET A 49 -7.92 -5.26 -1.87
CA MET A 49 -7.23 -3.98 -1.89
C MET A 49 -7.61 -3.13 -3.12
N SER A 50 -7.82 -3.77 -4.27
CA SER A 50 -8.23 -3.09 -5.49
C SER A 50 -9.71 -2.67 -5.54
N HIS A 51 -10.49 -3.00 -4.51
CA HIS A 51 -11.92 -2.80 -4.51
C HIS A 51 -12.30 -1.31 -4.37
N TYR A 52 -13.31 -0.86 -5.14
CA TYR A 52 -13.78 0.53 -5.13
C TYR A 52 -14.35 0.96 -3.76
N HIS A 53 -15.00 0.03 -3.06
CA HIS A 53 -15.57 0.29 -1.74
C HIS A 53 -14.50 0.30 -0.63
N ASN A 54 -14.35 1.43 0.06
CA ASN A 54 -13.30 1.68 1.06
C ASN A 54 -13.25 0.61 2.18
N LEU A 55 -14.40 0.14 2.67
CA LEU A 55 -14.44 -0.91 3.70
C LEU A 55 -13.76 -2.21 3.24
N VAL A 56 -14.03 -2.65 2.00
CA VAL A 56 -13.45 -3.88 1.45
C VAL A 56 -11.97 -3.70 1.22
N ARG A 57 -11.56 -2.53 0.69
CA ARG A 57 -10.16 -2.15 0.53
C ARG A 57 -9.38 -2.21 1.84
N LYS A 58 -9.88 -1.56 2.90
CA LYS A 58 -9.24 -1.57 4.22
C LYS A 58 -9.10 -2.99 4.78
N LYS A 59 -10.11 -3.84 4.60
CA LYS A 59 -10.04 -5.26 5.00
C LYS A 59 -9.03 -6.05 4.16
N GLY A 60 -8.94 -5.78 2.87
CA GLY A 60 -7.92 -6.36 1.98
C GLY A 60 -6.51 -5.99 2.42
N ILE A 61 -6.26 -4.71 2.73
CA ILE A 61 -4.97 -4.24 3.25
C ILE A 61 -4.65 -4.92 4.58
N LYS A 62 -5.60 -4.99 5.51
CA LYS A 62 -5.41 -5.68 6.80
C LYS A 62 -5.06 -7.16 6.61
N LEU A 63 -5.75 -7.86 5.71
CA LEU A 63 -5.42 -9.24 5.37
C LEU A 63 -4.01 -9.35 4.79
N ALA A 64 -3.64 -8.49 3.85
CA ALA A 64 -2.31 -8.45 3.24
C ALA A 64 -1.19 -8.28 4.30
N LEU A 65 -1.35 -7.34 5.23
CA LEU A 65 -0.41 -7.12 6.33
C LEU A 65 -0.30 -8.33 7.26
N ASN A 66 -1.44 -8.98 7.54
CA ASN A 66 -1.45 -10.17 8.36
C ASN A 66 -0.68 -11.33 7.70
N LEU A 67 -0.92 -11.56 6.40
CA LEU A 67 -0.19 -12.54 5.60
C LEU A 67 1.33 -12.25 5.58
N MET A 68 1.73 -10.98 5.51
CA MET A 68 3.15 -10.60 5.56
C MET A 68 3.80 -10.86 6.92
N THR A 69 3.09 -10.55 8.01
CA THR A 69 3.64 -10.63 9.36
C THR A 69 3.70 -12.05 9.88
N ARG A 70 2.63 -12.84 9.70
CA ARG A 70 2.51 -14.19 10.26
C ARG A 70 2.74 -15.31 9.25
N GLY A 71 2.70 -14.99 7.95
CA GLY A 71 2.89 -15.96 6.88
C GLY A 71 4.34 -16.25 6.49
N GLN A 72 5.32 -15.81 7.30
CA GLN A 72 6.74 -16.03 7.02
C GLN A 72 7.08 -17.51 6.82
N GLN A 73 6.49 -18.38 7.65
CA GLN A 73 6.68 -19.83 7.59
C GLN A 73 6.12 -20.48 6.30
N TYR A 74 5.34 -19.74 5.51
CA TYR A 74 4.76 -20.20 4.23
C TYR A 74 5.26 -19.41 3.03
N ASN A 75 6.31 -18.60 3.17
CA ASN A 75 6.79 -17.67 2.12
C ASN A 75 5.72 -16.66 1.64
N LEU A 76 4.63 -16.47 2.39
CA LEU A 76 3.56 -15.52 2.05
C LEU A 76 4.05 -14.09 1.99
N LYS A 77 5.02 -13.71 2.84
CA LYS A 77 5.69 -12.41 2.76
C LYS A 77 6.21 -12.12 1.35
N TYR A 78 6.94 -13.06 0.76
CA TYR A 78 7.54 -12.88 -0.56
C TYR A 78 6.48 -12.82 -1.65
N SER A 79 5.48 -13.71 -1.59
CA SER A 79 4.35 -13.70 -2.53
C SER A 79 3.58 -12.38 -2.48
N MET A 80 3.23 -11.89 -1.28
CA MET A 80 2.55 -10.62 -1.09
C MET A 80 3.34 -9.43 -1.60
N LEU A 81 4.65 -9.36 -1.29
CA LEU A 81 5.52 -8.29 -1.78
C LEU A 81 5.70 -8.34 -3.31
N GLU A 82 5.78 -9.53 -3.90
CA GLU A 82 5.89 -9.69 -5.35
C GLU A 82 4.59 -9.33 -6.09
N MET A 83 3.46 -9.83 -5.61
CA MET A 83 2.15 -9.55 -6.21
C MET A 83 1.78 -8.07 -6.08
N SER A 84 2.02 -7.46 -4.91
CA SER A 84 1.79 -6.03 -4.71
C SER A 84 2.70 -5.17 -5.58
N HIS A 85 3.98 -5.54 -5.74
CA HIS A 85 4.89 -4.86 -6.64
C HIS A 85 4.43 -4.92 -8.10
N LYS A 86 4.10 -6.13 -8.60
CA LYS A 86 3.56 -6.33 -9.96
C LYS A 86 2.28 -5.51 -10.16
N THR A 87 1.40 -5.49 -9.17
CA THR A 87 0.13 -4.75 -9.22
C THR A 87 0.39 -3.25 -9.27
N PHE A 88 1.30 -2.73 -8.44
CA PHE A 88 1.64 -1.32 -8.45
C PHE A 88 2.29 -0.89 -9.76
N SER A 89 3.25 -1.68 -10.27
CA SER A 89 3.89 -1.42 -11.55
C SER A 89 2.88 -1.36 -12.70
N ARG A 90 1.92 -2.28 -12.75
CA ARG A 90 0.85 -2.27 -13.74
C ARG A 90 -0.03 -1.03 -13.60
N ALA A 91 -0.45 -0.71 -12.37
CA ALA A 91 -1.30 0.43 -12.09
C ALA A 91 -0.67 1.76 -12.53
N VAL A 92 0.62 1.95 -12.27
CA VAL A 92 1.38 3.12 -12.73
C VAL A 92 1.47 3.16 -14.25
N HIS A 93 1.74 2.03 -14.90
CA HIS A 93 1.80 1.96 -16.36
C HIS A 93 0.45 2.28 -17.03
N GLU A 94 -0.64 1.75 -16.46
CA GLU A 94 -2.02 1.93 -16.93
C GLU A 94 -2.64 3.25 -16.47
N LYS A 95 -1.96 4.01 -15.60
CA LYS A 95 -2.46 5.24 -14.96
C LYS A 95 -3.76 5.02 -14.18
N ASP A 96 -3.95 3.82 -13.63
CA ASP A 96 -5.10 3.48 -12.79
C ASP A 96 -4.95 4.12 -11.42
N SER A 97 -5.54 5.30 -11.28
CA SER A 97 -5.46 6.11 -10.05
C SER A 97 -6.01 5.40 -8.82
N LYS A 98 -7.04 4.55 -8.98
CA LYS A 98 -7.65 3.84 -7.84
C LYS A 98 -6.71 2.74 -7.36
N MET A 99 -6.15 1.98 -8.29
CA MET A 99 -5.19 0.93 -7.95
C MET A 99 -3.87 1.50 -7.42
N ILE A 100 -3.39 2.61 -7.98
CA ILE A 100 -2.22 3.34 -7.45
C ILE A 100 -2.48 3.68 -5.98
N LEU A 101 -3.61 4.32 -5.66
CA LEU A 101 -3.95 4.70 -4.29
C LEU A 101 -3.96 3.48 -3.35
N SER A 102 -4.59 2.38 -3.76
CA SER A 102 -4.61 1.15 -2.97
C SER A 102 -3.23 0.53 -2.74
N CYS A 103 -2.36 0.53 -3.76
CA CYS A 103 -0.99 0.02 -3.63
C CYS A 103 -0.16 0.91 -2.70
N VAL A 104 -0.33 2.22 -2.84
CA VAL A 104 0.36 3.21 -2.01
C VAL A 104 -0.08 3.11 -0.56
N ASP A 105 -1.39 3.02 -0.28
CA ASP A 105 -1.93 2.79 1.07
C ASP A 105 -1.35 1.53 1.70
N PHE A 106 -1.25 0.44 0.95
CA PHE A 106 -0.63 -0.78 1.44
C PHE A 106 0.85 -0.60 1.76
N TYR A 107 1.64 0.04 0.88
CA TYR A 107 3.07 0.23 1.15
C TYR A 107 3.33 1.17 2.31
N VAL A 108 2.51 2.21 2.51
CA VAL A 108 2.54 3.04 3.71
C VAL A 108 2.39 2.14 4.95
N GLU A 109 1.35 1.31 4.99
CA GLU A 109 1.11 0.43 6.14
C GLU A 109 2.23 -0.60 6.34
N VAL A 110 2.82 -1.12 5.26
CA VAL A 110 3.99 -2.00 5.33
C VAL A 110 5.18 -1.28 5.95
N PHE A 111 5.44 -0.03 5.58
CA PHE A 111 6.55 0.74 6.14
C PHE A 111 6.29 1.21 7.57
N THR A 112 5.05 1.46 7.94
CA THR A 112 4.67 1.81 9.32
C THR A 112 4.76 0.62 10.26
N TYR A 113 4.24 -0.55 9.88
CA TYR A 113 4.04 -1.67 10.81
C TYR A 113 4.97 -2.86 10.55
N CYS A 114 5.50 -3.00 9.34
CA CYS A 114 6.19 -4.20 8.88
C CYS A 114 7.58 -3.91 8.30
N TRP A 115 8.19 -2.74 8.55
CA TRP A 115 9.46 -2.32 7.94
C TRP A 115 10.59 -3.33 8.15
N ALA A 116 10.72 -3.87 9.36
CA ALA A 116 11.73 -4.90 9.67
C ALA A 116 11.57 -6.18 8.85
N LEU A 117 10.39 -6.37 8.26
CA LEU A 117 10.07 -7.49 7.37
C LEU A 117 10.18 -7.10 5.90
N PHE A 118 10.46 -5.86 5.54
CA PHE A 118 10.56 -5.44 4.16
C PHE A 118 11.92 -5.80 3.56
N ASP A 119 11.94 -6.21 2.29
CA ASP A 119 13.19 -6.46 1.56
C ASP A 119 13.72 -5.15 1.00
N ILE A 120 14.74 -4.57 1.64
CA ILE A 120 15.35 -3.29 1.25
C ILE A 120 15.83 -3.31 -0.22
N ALA A 121 16.18 -4.47 -0.80
CA ALA A 121 16.57 -4.54 -2.19
C ALA A 121 15.46 -4.10 -3.16
N ARG A 122 14.19 -4.17 -2.74
CA ARG A 122 13.01 -3.74 -3.52
C ARG A 122 12.60 -2.29 -3.26
N LEU A 123 13.28 -1.59 -2.35
CA LEU A 123 12.92 -0.23 -1.98
C LEU A 123 13.10 0.74 -3.16
N ASP A 124 14.16 0.55 -3.94
CA ASP A 124 14.44 1.37 -5.13
C ASP A 124 13.30 1.31 -6.14
N ASP A 125 12.77 0.12 -6.40
CA ASP A 125 11.69 -0.04 -7.38
C ASP A 125 10.38 0.61 -6.89
N ILE A 126 10.07 0.51 -5.59
CA ILE A 126 8.88 1.17 -5.02
C ILE A 126 8.99 2.69 -5.14
N ILE A 127 10.17 3.23 -4.84
CA ILE A 127 10.44 4.66 -4.95
C ILE A 127 10.25 5.12 -6.40
N GLU A 128 10.81 4.39 -7.36
CA GLU A 128 10.65 4.74 -8.77
C GLU A 128 9.18 4.72 -9.19
N LEU A 129 8.41 3.71 -8.77
CA LEU A 129 6.98 3.62 -9.05
C LEU A 129 6.20 4.78 -8.41
N ALA A 130 6.51 5.14 -7.16
CA ALA A 130 5.88 6.26 -6.47
C ALA A 130 6.19 7.61 -7.14
N PHE A 131 7.43 7.82 -7.60
CA PHE A 131 7.78 9.02 -8.37
C PHE A 131 7.00 9.09 -9.67
N ARG A 132 7.03 8.03 -10.48
CA ARG A 132 6.28 7.96 -11.75
C ARG A 132 4.79 8.22 -11.54
N ALA A 133 4.21 7.65 -10.47
CA ALA A 133 2.82 7.91 -10.10
C ALA A 133 2.58 9.39 -9.74
N SER A 134 3.50 10.01 -9.00
CA SER A 134 3.39 11.40 -8.53
C SER A 134 3.54 12.45 -9.64
N GLU A 135 4.25 12.14 -10.72
CA GLU A 135 4.52 13.08 -11.82
C GLU A 135 3.55 12.91 -13.00
N ALA A 136 2.81 11.79 -13.08
CA ALA A 136 1.92 11.50 -14.19
C ALA A 136 0.66 12.40 -14.17
N PRO A 137 0.51 13.35 -15.13
CA PRO A 137 -0.62 14.28 -15.13
C PRO A 137 -1.98 13.59 -15.26
N GLU A 138 -2.02 12.39 -15.83
CA GLU A 138 -3.22 11.56 -16.02
C GLU A 138 -3.66 10.83 -14.75
N VAL A 139 -2.76 10.69 -13.76
CA VAL A 139 -3.09 10.12 -12.45
C VAL A 139 -3.81 11.19 -11.62
N SER A 140 -4.86 10.81 -10.89
CA SER A 140 -5.65 11.74 -10.09
C SER A 140 -4.78 12.49 -9.08
N SER A 141 -5.14 13.74 -8.79
CA SER A 141 -4.41 14.57 -7.82
C SER A 141 -4.27 13.88 -6.46
N THR A 142 -5.30 13.18 -6.01
CA THR A 142 -5.30 12.38 -4.78
C THR A 142 -4.27 11.25 -4.82
N ALA A 143 -4.25 10.46 -5.89
CA ALA A 143 -3.29 9.36 -6.04
C ALA A 143 -1.85 9.89 -6.16
N ARG A 144 -1.63 10.99 -6.88
CA ARG A 144 -0.33 11.68 -6.94
C ARG A 144 0.14 12.12 -5.57
N LYS A 145 -0.71 12.83 -4.81
CA LYS A 145 -0.40 13.28 -3.43
C LYS A 145 -0.08 12.11 -2.51
N LYS A 146 -0.84 11.01 -2.62
CA LYS A 146 -0.59 9.83 -1.80
C LYS A 146 0.74 9.15 -2.15
N ALA A 147 1.11 9.11 -3.44
CA ALA A 147 2.42 8.61 -3.87
C ALA A 147 3.58 9.47 -3.31
N ILE A 148 3.40 10.80 -3.26
CA ILE A 148 4.34 11.71 -2.59
C ILE A 148 4.41 11.41 -1.10
N PHE A 149 3.28 11.17 -0.45
CA PHE A 149 3.24 10.78 0.95
C PHE A 149 4.01 9.49 1.21
N LEU A 150 3.88 8.48 0.34
CA LEU A 150 4.69 7.26 0.44
C LEU A 150 6.20 7.55 0.31
N LEU A 151 6.60 8.46 -0.58
CA LEU A 151 8.00 8.88 -0.67
C LEU A 151 8.48 9.56 0.62
N ALA A 152 7.65 10.40 1.23
CA ALA A 152 7.94 11.04 2.51
C ALA A 152 8.05 10.01 3.66
N GLU A 153 7.16 9.02 3.70
CA GLU A 153 7.22 7.90 4.66
C GLU A 153 8.51 7.10 4.48
N ILE A 154 8.87 6.74 3.24
CA ILE A 154 10.15 6.09 2.97
C ILE A 154 11.33 6.96 3.42
N ALA A 155 11.21 8.28 3.25
CA ALA A 155 12.22 9.23 3.67
C ALA A 155 12.25 9.47 5.20
N SER A 156 11.26 8.98 5.95
CA SER A 156 11.26 9.05 7.41
C SER A 156 11.85 7.79 8.06
N LEU A 157 12.04 6.72 7.27
CA LEU A 157 12.52 5.43 7.75
C LEU A 157 13.90 5.54 8.41
N ARG A 158 13.97 5.10 9.66
CA ARG A 158 15.22 4.99 10.43
C ARG A 158 15.71 3.55 10.36
N GLY A 159 16.78 3.32 9.60
CA GLY A 159 17.49 2.03 9.62
C GLY A 159 18.31 1.88 10.90
N ASP A 160 18.23 0.71 11.55
CA ASP A 160 18.99 0.45 12.79
C ASP A 160 20.36 -0.20 12.51
N ALA A 161 20.54 -0.92 11.40
CA ALA A 161 21.84 -1.50 11.02
C ALA A 161 22.70 -0.53 10.19
N VAL A 162 24.03 -0.54 10.35
CA VAL A 162 24.95 0.43 9.72
C VAL A 162 24.95 0.35 8.18
N GLU A 163 24.84 -0.84 7.60
CA GLU A 163 24.76 -1.02 6.15
C GLU A 163 23.40 -0.59 5.60
N GLU A 164 22.31 -0.95 6.30
CA GLU A 164 20.97 -0.48 6.00
C GLU A 164 20.90 1.05 6.07
N ARG A 165 21.50 1.69 7.08
CA ARG A 165 21.57 3.16 7.19
C ARG A 165 22.30 3.81 6.02
N LYS A 166 23.36 3.20 5.48
CA LYS A 166 24.07 3.74 4.31
C LYS A 166 23.22 3.63 3.04
N LEU A 167 22.59 2.48 2.84
CA LEU A 167 21.75 2.22 1.67
C LEU A 167 20.48 3.08 1.72
N VAL A 168 19.78 3.05 2.85
CA VAL A 168 18.65 3.93 3.18
C VAL A 168 19.08 5.39 3.08
N GLY A 169 20.27 5.78 3.53
CA GLY A 169 20.82 7.14 3.42
C GLY A 169 21.02 7.64 2.00
N ASN A 170 21.52 6.80 1.09
CA ASN A 170 21.66 7.16 -0.33
C ASN A 170 20.29 7.32 -1.01
N ILE A 171 19.37 6.41 -0.68
CA ILE A 171 18.01 6.39 -1.16
C ILE A 171 17.24 7.62 -0.65
N LEU A 172 17.34 7.92 0.65
CA LEU A 172 16.85 9.12 1.32
C LEU A 172 17.32 10.38 0.62
N ALA A 173 18.64 10.52 0.41
CA ALA A 173 19.21 11.70 -0.25
C ALA A 173 18.71 11.85 -1.69
N ARG A 174 18.34 10.76 -2.36
CA ARG A 174 17.71 10.79 -3.70
C ARG A 174 16.25 11.23 -3.60
N VAL A 175 15.47 10.63 -2.70
CA VAL A 175 14.05 10.98 -2.47
C VAL A 175 13.91 12.45 -2.06
N VAL A 176 14.72 12.91 -1.11
CA VAL A 176 14.74 14.32 -0.66
C VAL A 176 15.05 15.26 -1.83
N ARG A 177 16.11 15.00 -2.61
CA ARG A 177 16.45 15.82 -3.78
C ARG A 177 15.32 15.88 -4.81
N GLN A 178 14.63 14.76 -5.03
CA GLN A 178 13.52 14.70 -5.97
C GLN A 178 12.26 15.40 -5.41
N LEU A 179 11.96 15.26 -4.12
CA LEU A 179 10.89 16.02 -3.47
C LEU A 179 11.18 17.53 -3.49
N GLU A 180 12.40 17.96 -3.19
CA GLU A 180 12.83 19.37 -3.31
C GLU A 180 12.68 19.90 -4.74
N ALA A 181 13.00 19.09 -5.75
CA ALA A 181 12.82 19.48 -7.17
C ALA A 181 11.35 19.63 -7.57
N VAL A 182 10.45 18.82 -7.00
CA VAL A 182 9.00 18.86 -7.23
C VAL A 182 8.35 20.02 -6.46
N PHE A 183 8.77 20.25 -5.21
CA PHE A 183 8.11 21.18 -4.30
C PHE A 183 8.75 22.56 -4.19
N LYS A 184 9.96 22.77 -4.76
CA LYS A 184 10.77 24.00 -4.98
C LYS A 184 10.91 25.04 -3.84
N ASP A 185 9.93 25.18 -2.96
CA ASP A 185 9.77 26.22 -1.94
C ASP A 185 9.34 25.69 -0.57
N LEU A 186 9.27 24.36 -0.37
CA LEU A 186 8.91 23.72 0.91
C LEU A 186 10.07 22.88 1.44
N GLU A 187 10.45 23.10 2.70
CA GLU A 187 11.37 22.20 3.42
C GLU A 187 10.71 20.82 3.60
N VAL A 188 11.48 19.73 3.58
CA VAL A 188 10.96 18.35 3.74
C VAL A 188 10.09 18.20 4.99
N ALA A 189 10.44 18.90 6.08
CA ALA A 189 9.64 18.93 7.30
C ALA A 189 8.24 19.54 7.08
N GLN A 190 8.14 20.59 6.26
CA GLN A 190 6.88 21.23 5.89
C GLN A 190 6.05 20.35 4.95
N ILE A 191 6.70 19.55 4.08
CA ILE A 191 6.02 18.54 3.24
C ILE A 191 5.38 17.47 4.14
N CYS A 192 6.11 16.95 5.13
CA CYS A 192 5.58 15.98 6.09
C CYS A 192 4.43 16.57 6.93
N ASP A 193 4.56 17.83 7.38
CA ASP A 193 3.50 18.52 8.15
C ASP A 193 2.22 18.71 7.33
N VAL A 194 2.32 19.17 6.07
CA VAL A 194 1.17 19.35 5.15
C VAL A 194 0.47 18.03 4.82
N LEU A 195 1.19 16.91 4.83
CA LEU A 195 0.62 15.59 4.55
C LEU A 195 0.09 14.88 5.82
N SER A 196 0.57 15.25 7.01
CA SER A 196 0.12 14.72 8.30
C SER A 196 -1.26 15.24 8.72
N THR A 197 -1.69 16.40 8.23
CA THR A 197 -3.02 16.98 8.47
C THR A 197 -4.15 16.28 7.71
N ASP A 198 -3.85 15.45 6.71
CA ASP A 198 -4.84 14.61 6.00
C ASP A 198 -4.96 13.18 6.60
N HIS A 199 -4.26 12.89 7.71
CA HIS A 199 -4.23 11.57 8.33
C HIS A 199 -5.56 11.17 9.01
N GLU A 200 -6.46 12.12 9.26
CA GLU A 200 -7.77 11.86 9.88
C GLU A 200 -8.83 11.28 8.93
N GLY A 201 -8.49 11.04 7.65
CA GLY A 201 -9.36 10.25 6.78
C GLY A 201 -10.70 10.90 6.43
N ASN A 202 -10.77 12.24 6.43
CA ASN A 202 -11.90 12.97 5.83
C ASN A 202 -11.67 13.14 4.32
N ILE A 203 -11.79 12.05 3.58
CA ILE A 203 -12.03 12.10 2.13
C ILE A 203 -13.52 11.89 1.89
N ASP A 204 -14.34 12.74 2.53
CA ASP A 204 -15.80 12.81 2.32
C ASP A 204 -16.19 14.14 1.63
N ALA A 205 -15.23 14.87 1.06
CA ALA A 205 -15.49 16.21 0.51
C ALA A 205 -14.90 16.44 -0.88
N PHE A 206 -14.99 15.48 -1.81
CA PHE A 206 -14.89 15.76 -3.25
C PHE A 206 -15.70 14.73 -4.06
N ASP A 207 -16.96 14.57 -3.70
CA ASP A 207 -18.05 14.38 -4.67
C ASP A 207 -18.75 15.74 -4.76
N ASP A 208 -18.16 16.69 -5.48
CA ASP A 208 -18.92 17.85 -5.97
C ASP A 208 -18.25 18.39 -7.25
N ASP A 209 -18.29 17.54 -8.29
CA ASP A 209 -18.14 18.00 -9.65
C ASP A 209 -19.41 18.78 -10.05
N GLY A 210 -19.48 20.03 -9.60
CA GLY A 210 -20.20 21.11 -10.26
C GLY A 210 -21.68 21.27 -9.94
N GLU A 211 -22.01 22.42 -9.35
CA GLU A 211 -22.85 23.41 -10.03
C GLU A 211 -22.50 24.82 -9.53
N PHE A 212 -21.87 25.60 -10.41
CA PHE A 212 -21.99 27.06 -10.36
C PHE A 212 -23.32 27.41 -11.04
N GLU A 213 -24.36 27.62 -10.24
CA GLU A 213 -25.34 28.71 -10.35
C GLU A 213 -26.07 28.93 -9.01
#